data_AF-A0A506PHU1-F1
#
_entry.id   AF-A0A506PHU1-F1
#
_cell.length_a   1.000
_cell.length_b   1.000
_cell.length_c   1.000
_cell.angle_alpha   90.00
_cell.angle_beta   90.00
_cell.angle_gamma   90.00
#
_symmetry.space_group_name_H-M   'P 1'
#
loop_
_entity.id
_entity.type
_entity.pdbx_description
1 polymer ?
#
loop_
_entity_poly.entity_id
_entity_poly.type
_entity_poly.pdbx_seq_one_letter_code
_entity_poly.pdbx_strand_id
1 'polypeptide(L)'
;MKSLFLSGLKITKLLMIVAVLFTVGKLNAQDTKASDLKDFKIVIENTANGFKMQGVEGTVWTDLSFTALKNQPQAVNTYGMTTVNEKMEEVDDKYTKFLFTITKTANGVELKGLEGTAWKELGLTFSFDSEKVMLDQFGLKKIY
;
A
#
# COMPACT_ATOMS: atom_id res chain seq x y z
N MET A 1 52.19 23.13 51.73
CA MET A 1 53.27 22.28 51.18
C MET A 1 52.72 21.60 49.92
N LYS A 2 53.51 21.55 48.82
CA LYS A 2 53.33 20.85 47.52
C LYS A 2 52.54 19.51 47.65
N SER A 3 51.85 18.91 46.66
CA SER A 3 51.83 18.98 45.20
C SER A 3 50.74 18.02 44.65
N LEU A 4 50.15 18.37 43.50
CA LEU A 4 49.64 17.57 42.36
C LEU A 4 49.37 16.05 42.53
N PHE A 5 48.20 15.59 42.05
CA PHE A 5 48.01 14.57 40.99
C PHE A 5 46.56 14.71 40.48
N LEU A 6 46.33 15.40 39.35
CA LEU A 6 46.22 14.86 37.98
C LEU A 6 45.04 13.89 37.77
N SER A 7 43.95 14.47 37.24
CA SER A 7 43.24 14.01 36.03
C SER A 7 43.28 12.50 35.72
N GLY A 8 42.26 11.77 36.17
CA GLY A 8 42.03 10.40 35.72
C GLY A 8 40.60 9.88 35.89
N LEU A 9 39.76 10.54 36.69
CA LEU A 9 38.53 9.90 37.19
C LEU A 9 37.22 10.34 36.51
N LYS A 10 37.24 11.20 35.48
CA LYS A 10 36.00 11.72 34.88
C LYS A 10 35.60 11.09 33.54
N ILE A 11 36.48 10.34 32.87
CA ILE A 11 36.22 9.82 31.52
C ILE A 11 35.62 8.40 31.55
N THR A 12 35.87 7.62 32.60
CA THR A 12 35.38 6.23 32.69
C THR A 12 33.89 6.12 33.02
N LYS A 13 33.25 7.16 33.56
CA LYS A 13 31.80 7.16 33.80
C LYS A 13 30.95 7.64 32.60
N LEU A 14 31.57 8.16 31.54
CA LEU A 14 30.83 8.70 30.39
C LEU A 14 30.60 7.66 29.28
N LEU A 15 31.35 6.54 29.26
CA LEU A 15 31.20 5.51 28.23
C LEU A 15 30.12 4.45 28.52
N MET A 16 29.52 4.43 29.72
CA MET A 16 28.61 3.35 30.12
C MET A 16 27.11 3.66 29.96
N ILE A 17 26.75 4.78 29.31
CA ILE A 17 25.34 5.17 29.09
C ILE A 17 24.90 4.97 27.62
N VAL A 18 25.81 4.70 26.69
CA VAL A 18 25.49 4.54 25.25
C VAL A 18 25.38 3.06 24.85
N ALA A 19 24.66 2.25 25.63
CA ALA A 19 24.54 0.81 25.34
C ALA A 19 23.14 0.22 25.53
N VAL A 20 22.09 1.03 25.68
CA VAL A 20 20.73 0.51 25.90
C VAL A 20 19.68 1.26 25.09
N LEU A 21 19.81 1.32 23.76
CA LEU A 21 18.68 1.71 22.87
C LEU A 21 18.68 0.99 21.51
N PHE A 22 19.32 -0.18 21.40
CA PHE A 22 18.95 -1.11 20.31
C PHE A 22 17.89 -2.06 20.85
N THR A 23 16.69 -1.51 21.09
CA THR A 23 15.51 -2.36 21.12
C THR A 23 15.43 -3.01 19.76
N VAL A 24 15.60 -4.33 19.75
CA VAL A 24 15.36 -5.15 18.56
C VAL A 24 13.89 -5.01 18.25
N GLY A 25 13.55 -4.02 17.42
CA GLY A 25 12.25 -3.97 16.79
C GLY A 25 12.10 -5.29 16.06
N LYS A 26 11.15 -6.13 16.50
CA LYS A 26 10.67 -7.21 15.65
C LYS A 26 10.07 -6.53 14.42
N LEU A 27 10.89 -6.36 13.40
CA LEU A 27 10.41 -6.23 12.04
C LEU A 27 9.62 -7.51 11.81
N ASN A 28 8.30 -7.41 11.87
CA ASN A 28 7.45 -8.39 11.22
C ASN A 28 7.71 -8.21 9.73
N ALA A 29 8.81 -8.81 9.24
CA ALA A 29 8.89 -9.19 7.84
C ALA A 29 7.59 -9.96 7.59
N GLN A 30 6.76 -9.45 6.68
CA GLN A 30 5.44 -10.00 6.42
C GLN A 30 5.58 -11.42 5.88
N ASP A 31 5.67 -12.39 6.80
CA ASP A 31 5.58 -13.81 6.51
C ASP A 31 4.11 -14.17 6.26
N THR A 32 3.61 -13.79 5.08
CA THR A 32 2.44 -14.42 4.49
C THR A 32 2.60 -14.49 2.97
N LYS A 33 3.20 -15.59 2.50
CA LYS A 33 2.96 -16.20 1.18
C LYS A 33 2.91 -15.26 -0.03
N ALA A 34 3.89 -14.37 -0.18
CA ALA A 34 4.06 -13.62 -1.42
C ALA A 34 4.21 -14.55 -2.66
N SER A 35 4.60 -15.82 -2.47
CA SER A 35 4.78 -16.83 -3.53
C SER A 35 3.48 -17.28 -4.20
N ASP A 36 2.33 -17.10 -3.57
CA ASP A 36 1.06 -17.70 -4.02
C ASP A 36 0.06 -16.66 -4.57
N LEU A 37 0.44 -15.38 -4.59
CA LEU A 37 -0.41 -14.32 -5.15
C LEU A 37 -0.38 -14.40 -6.67
N LYS A 38 -1.54 -14.58 -7.30
CA LYS A 38 -1.69 -14.46 -8.75
C LYS A 38 -1.51 -12.99 -9.16
N ASP A 39 -0.89 -12.79 -10.32
CA ASP A 39 -0.59 -11.46 -10.85
C ASP A 39 -1.86 -10.73 -11.33
N PHE A 40 -1.96 -9.43 -11.04
CA PHE A 40 -2.90 -8.55 -11.71
C PHE A 40 -2.24 -7.19 -11.94
N LYS A 41 -2.78 -6.44 -12.90
CA LYS A 41 -2.27 -5.10 -13.22
C LYS A 41 -3.42 -4.19 -13.61
N ILE A 42 -3.56 -3.10 -12.85
CA ILE A 42 -4.60 -2.09 -13.07
C ILE A 42 -3.94 -0.73 -13.12
N VAL A 43 -4.28 0.09 -14.12
CA VAL A 43 -3.91 1.51 -14.15
C VAL A 43 -5.09 2.31 -13.57
N ILE A 44 -4.81 3.18 -12.60
CA ILE A 44 -5.79 4.08 -11.99
C ILE A 44 -5.48 5.49 -12.45
N GLU A 45 -6.48 6.18 -12.96
CA GLU A 45 -6.46 7.58 -13.34
C GLU A 45 -7.47 8.35 -12.48
N ASN A 46 -7.01 9.39 -11.77
CA ASN A 46 -7.93 10.31 -11.11
C ASN A 46 -8.57 11.25 -12.13
N THR A 47 -9.85 11.54 -11.94
CA THR A 47 -10.59 12.51 -12.76
C THR A 47 -11.27 13.53 -11.85
N ALA A 48 -11.81 14.62 -12.41
CA ALA A 48 -12.55 15.61 -11.64
C ALA A 48 -13.66 14.98 -10.77
N ASN A 49 -14.43 14.02 -11.33
CA ASN A 49 -15.63 13.47 -10.69
C ASN A 49 -15.47 12.07 -10.10
N GLY A 50 -14.35 11.39 -10.31
CA GLY A 50 -14.17 10.01 -9.84
C GLY A 50 -12.90 9.37 -10.38
N PHE A 51 -12.99 8.11 -10.79
CA PHE A 51 -11.84 7.34 -11.28
C PHE A 51 -12.13 6.72 -12.64
N LYS A 52 -11.07 6.64 -13.46
CA LYS A 52 -10.99 5.71 -14.58
C LYS A 52 -9.95 4.65 -14.25
N MET A 53 -10.23 3.42 -14.62
CA MET A 53 -9.35 2.29 -14.38
C MET A 53 -9.23 1.48 -15.66
N GLN A 54 -8.01 1.04 -15.96
CA GLN A 54 -7.73 0.14 -17.07
C GLN A 54 -7.19 -1.18 -16.54
N GLY A 55 -7.88 -2.27 -16.83
CA GLY A 55 -7.45 -3.63 -16.56
C GLY A 55 -6.43 -4.07 -17.61
N VAL A 56 -5.18 -4.25 -17.20
CA VAL A 56 -4.08 -4.68 -18.09
C VAL A 56 -3.87 -6.18 -17.99
N GLU A 57 -4.08 -6.76 -16.80
CA GLU A 57 -3.82 -8.16 -16.51
C GLU A 57 -4.68 -8.62 -15.31
N GLY A 58 -5.16 -9.86 -15.35
CA GLY A 58 -5.89 -10.48 -14.24
C GLY A 58 -7.34 -10.01 -14.04
N THR A 59 -7.88 -9.15 -14.93
CA THR A 59 -9.26 -8.63 -14.88
C THR A 59 -10.10 -9.18 -16.04
N VAL A 60 -11.42 -9.26 -15.86
CA VAL A 60 -12.37 -9.54 -16.95
C VAL A 60 -12.65 -8.29 -17.78
N TRP A 61 -12.58 -7.12 -17.16
CA TRP A 61 -12.85 -5.84 -17.77
C TRP A 61 -11.56 -5.18 -18.26
N THR A 62 -11.66 -4.46 -19.39
CA THR A 62 -10.57 -3.62 -19.93
C THR A 62 -10.64 -2.20 -19.39
N ASP A 63 -11.84 -1.62 -19.33
CA ASP A 63 -12.06 -0.26 -18.86
C ASP A 63 -13.19 -0.23 -17.84
N LEU A 64 -12.98 0.52 -16.76
CA LEU A 64 -13.97 0.79 -15.72
C LEU A 64 -13.93 2.28 -15.39
N SER A 65 -15.08 2.94 -15.36
CA SER A 65 -15.16 4.35 -15.02
C SER A 65 -16.39 4.61 -14.17
N PHE A 66 -16.22 5.36 -13.09
CA PHE A 66 -17.33 5.69 -12.20
C PHE A 66 -17.08 7.01 -11.47
N THR A 67 -18.17 7.66 -11.10
CA THR A 67 -18.16 8.83 -10.21
C THR A 67 -17.89 8.38 -8.78
N ALA A 68 -17.05 9.11 -8.05
CA ALA A 68 -16.73 8.81 -6.66
C ALA A 68 -16.95 10.05 -5.79
N LEU A 69 -17.76 9.88 -4.74
CA LEU A 69 -17.92 10.90 -3.70
C LEU A 69 -16.74 10.84 -2.73
N LYS A 70 -16.31 12.00 -2.23
CA LYS A 70 -15.20 12.08 -1.26
C LYS A 70 -15.51 11.22 -0.03
N ASN A 71 -14.51 10.47 0.42
CA ASN A 71 -14.57 9.60 1.60
C ASN A 71 -15.64 8.49 1.52
N GLN A 72 -16.14 8.19 0.32
CA GLN A 72 -17.03 7.05 0.09
C GLN A 72 -16.27 5.95 -0.65
N PRO A 73 -16.07 4.77 -0.02
CA PRO A 73 -15.36 3.67 -0.65
C PRO A 73 -16.23 2.98 -1.72
N GLN A 74 -15.63 2.69 -2.86
CA GLN A 74 -16.17 1.78 -3.88
C GLN A 74 -15.35 0.49 -3.86
N ALA A 75 -16.00 -0.68 -3.76
CA ALA A 75 -15.30 -1.95 -3.88
C ALA A 75 -15.13 -2.32 -5.37
N VAL A 76 -13.97 -2.90 -5.71
CA VAL A 76 -13.62 -3.35 -7.06
C VAL A 76 -13.01 -4.74 -6.96
N ASN A 77 -13.43 -5.63 -7.86
CA ASN A 77 -12.91 -6.99 -7.99
C ASN A 77 -12.60 -7.33 -9.46
N THR A 78 -12.27 -8.59 -9.70
CA THR A 78 -11.96 -9.18 -11.02
C THR A 78 -13.02 -8.88 -12.09
N TYR A 79 -14.28 -8.74 -11.71
CA TYR A 79 -15.42 -8.52 -12.60
C TYR A 79 -15.87 -7.05 -12.69
N GLY A 80 -15.36 -6.17 -11.83
CA GLY A 80 -15.62 -4.72 -11.90
C GLY A 80 -16.00 -4.13 -10.55
N MET A 81 -16.91 -3.14 -10.55
CA MET A 81 -17.47 -2.58 -9.31
C MET A 81 -18.35 -3.61 -8.60
N THR A 82 -18.21 -3.70 -7.28
CA THR A 82 -18.89 -4.69 -6.43
C THR A 82 -19.20 -4.08 -5.05
N THR A 83 -19.61 -4.91 -4.09
CA THR A 83 -19.75 -4.56 -2.68
C THR A 83 -18.76 -5.36 -1.84
N VAL A 84 -18.38 -4.83 -0.66
CA VAL A 84 -17.36 -5.45 0.21
C VAL A 84 -17.72 -6.88 0.65
N ASN A 85 -19.01 -7.20 0.75
CA ASN A 85 -19.50 -8.49 1.25
C ASN A 85 -19.95 -9.44 0.13
N GLU A 86 -19.72 -9.09 -1.13
CA GLU A 86 -20.07 -9.97 -2.24
C GLU A 86 -19.14 -11.18 -2.26
N LYS A 87 -19.71 -12.38 -2.15
CA LYS A 87 -18.95 -13.62 -2.26
C LYS A 87 -18.54 -13.78 -3.72
N MET A 88 -17.24 -13.75 -3.99
CA MET A 88 -16.72 -14.18 -5.29
C MET A 88 -16.72 -15.69 -5.40
N GLU A 89 -17.34 -16.18 -6.48
CA GLU A 89 -17.15 -17.54 -6.96
C GLU A 89 -15.69 -17.76 -7.43
N GLU A 90 -15.35 -19.00 -7.75
CA GLU A 90 -14.06 -19.28 -8.40
C GLU A 90 -13.96 -18.51 -9.72
N VAL A 91 -12.74 -18.03 -10.01
CA VAL A 91 -12.43 -17.34 -11.26
C VAL A 91 -11.72 -18.32 -12.20
N ASP A 92 -11.97 -18.17 -13.50
CA ASP A 92 -11.20 -18.85 -14.54
C ASP A 92 -9.69 -18.61 -14.33
N ASP A 93 -8.85 -19.61 -14.62
CA ASP A 93 -7.41 -19.58 -14.37
C ASP A 93 -6.68 -18.41 -15.03
N LYS A 94 -7.21 -17.88 -16.12
CA LYS A 94 -6.66 -16.68 -16.80
C LYS A 94 -6.90 -15.36 -16.05
N TYR A 95 -7.80 -15.35 -15.06
CA TYR A 95 -8.11 -14.18 -14.25
C TYR A 95 -7.61 -14.35 -12.82
N THR A 96 -7.47 -13.22 -12.13
CA THR A 96 -6.93 -13.18 -10.78
C THR A 96 -8.02 -12.77 -9.81
N LYS A 97 -8.23 -13.60 -8.77
CA LYS A 97 -9.18 -13.30 -7.71
C LYS A 97 -8.60 -12.22 -6.80
N PHE A 98 -9.21 -11.04 -6.80
CA PHE A 98 -8.85 -9.95 -5.92
C PHE A 98 -10.09 -9.17 -5.50
N LEU A 99 -9.99 -8.50 -4.36
CA LEU A 99 -10.98 -7.55 -3.87
C LEU A 99 -10.27 -6.43 -3.12
N PHE A 100 -10.56 -5.19 -3.49
CA PHE A 100 -10.12 -4.01 -2.75
C PHE A 100 -11.18 -2.92 -2.79
N THR A 101 -11.05 -1.93 -1.90
CA THR A 101 -11.81 -0.68 -1.99
C THR A 101 -10.93 0.45 -2.47
N ILE A 102 -11.52 1.39 -3.18
CA ILE A 102 -10.91 2.64 -3.63
C ILE A 102 -11.75 3.81 -3.12
N THR A 103 -11.10 4.77 -2.49
CA THR A 103 -11.75 5.93 -1.87
C THR A 103 -11.11 7.21 -2.37
N LYS A 104 -11.92 8.12 -2.91
CA LYS A 104 -11.48 9.46 -3.27
C LYS A 104 -11.25 10.29 -2.01
N THR A 105 -10.03 10.80 -1.85
CA THR A 105 -9.66 11.68 -0.73
C THR A 105 -9.67 13.14 -1.19
N ALA A 106 -9.26 14.07 -0.32
CA ALA A 106 -9.16 15.48 -0.68
C ALA A 106 -8.16 15.73 -1.82
N ASN A 107 -7.03 15.02 -1.80
CA ASN A 107 -5.88 15.28 -2.69
C ASN A 107 -5.43 14.03 -3.46
N GLY A 108 -6.20 12.94 -3.42
CA GLY A 108 -5.68 11.67 -3.91
C GLY A 108 -6.63 10.49 -3.77
N VAL A 109 -6.05 9.34 -3.50
CA VAL A 109 -6.74 8.05 -3.38
C VAL A 109 -6.21 7.27 -2.18
N GLU A 110 -7.13 6.61 -1.49
CA GLU A 110 -6.85 5.56 -0.50
C GLU A 110 -7.38 4.24 -1.04
N LEU A 111 -6.58 3.18 -0.94
CA LEU A 111 -6.94 1.83 -1.35
C LEU A 111 -6.89 0.91 -0.13
N LYS A 112 -7.86 0.01 0.03
CA LYS A 112 -7.81 -1.05 1.06
C LYS A 112 -7.93 -2.44 0.45
N GLY A 113 -6.93 -3.26 0.68
CA GLY A 113 -6.87 -4.64 0.18
C GLY A 113 -7.64 -5.58 1.08
N LEU A 114 -8.51 -6.39 0.49
CA LEU A 114 -9.39 -7.34 1.19
C LEU A 114 -9.08 -8.79 0.81
N GLU A 115 -8.82 -9.05 -0.47
CA GLU A 115 -8.44 -10.37 -1.00
C GLU A 115 -7.47 -10.21 -2.17
N GLY A 116 -6.52 -11.14 -2.32
CA GLY A 116 -5.61 -11.18 -3.47
C GLY A 116 -4.53 -10.09 -3.50
N THR A 117 -4.30 -9.38 -2.39
CA THR A 117 -3.30 -8.31 -2.27
C THR A 117 -2.34 -8.55 -1.12
N ALA A 118 -1.06 -8.24 -1.30
CA ALA A 118 -0.04 -8.26 -0.24
C ALA A 118 -0.17 -7.08 0.73
N TRP A 119 -0.88 -6.05 0.31
CA TRP A 119 -1.08 -4.81 1.06
C TRP A 119 -2.48 -4.76 1.68
N LYS A 120 -2.56 -4.16 2.87
CA LYS A 120 -3.83 -3.87 3.57
C LYS A 120 -4.36 -2.49 3.23
N GLU A 121 -3.48 -1.49 3.18
CA GLU A 121 -3.83 -0.11 2.87
C GLU A 121 -2.71 0.53 2.05
N LEU A 122 -3.07 1.32 1.05
CA LEU A 122 -2.16 2.14 0.26
C LEU A 122 -2.76 3.54 0.12
N GLY A 123 -1.90 4.56 0.06
CA GLY A 123 -2.31 5.94 -0.11
C GLY A 123 -1.41 6.66 -1.10
N LEU A 124 -2.00 7.49 -1.95
CA LEU A 124 -1.30 8.31 -2.92
C LEU A 124 -2.00 9.66 -3.05
N THR A 125 -1.21 10.72 -3.14
CA THR A 125 -1.64 12.06 -3.54
C THR A 125 -1.42 12.22 -5.05
N PHE A 126 -2.43 12.74 -5.75
CA PHE A 126 -2.28 13.16 -7.15
C PHE A 126 -1.95 14.66 -7.20
N SER A 127 -1.00 15.03 -8.03
CA SER A 127 -0.57 16.41 -8.26
C SER A 127 -1.51 17.16 -9.20
N PHE A 128 -2.20 16.44 -10.08
CA PHE A 128 -3.16 16.99 -11.05
C PHE A 128 -4.18 15.93 -11.49
N ASP A 129 -5.28 16.38 -12.09
CA ASP A 129 -6.27 15.48 -12.72
C ASP A 129 -5.64 14.76 -13.91
N SER A 130 -6.09 13.53 -14.18
CA SER A 130 -5.55 12.62 -15.20
C SER A 130 -4.13 12.10 -14.93
N GLU A 131 -3.57 12.33 -13.74
CA GLU A 131 -2.39 11.58 -13.30
C GLU A 131 -2.73 10.09 -13.13
N LYS A 132 -1.81 9.24 -13.58
CA LYS A 132 -1.97 7.77 -13.63
C LYS A 132 -0.97 7.07 -12.72
N VAL A 133 -1.43 6.01 -12.08
CA VAL A 133 -0.58 5.09 -11.31
C VAL A 133 -0.93 3.66 -11.67
N MET A 134 0.06 2.78 -11.68
CA MET A 134 -0.16 1.34 -11.80
C MET A 134 -0.32 0.73 -10.41
N LEU A 135 -1.24 -0.20 -10.28
CA LEU A 135 -1.51 -0.98 -9.08
C LEU A 135 -1.39 -2.47 -9.44
N ASP A 136 -0.68 -3.22 -8.60
CA ASP A 136 -0.61 -4.67 -8.65
C ASP A 136 -0.78 -5.30 -7.26
N GLN A 137 -0.63 -6.62 -7.16
CA GLN A 137 -0.76 -7.38 -5.92
C GLN A 137 0.25 -6.97 -4.85
N PHE A 138 1.37 -6.34 -5.23
CA PHE A 138 2.41 -5.87 -4.31
C PHE A 138 2.30 -4.37 -3.99
N GLY A 139 1.61 -3.59 -4.83
CA GLY A 139 1.17 -2.23 -4.50
C GLY A 139 1.26 -1.27 -5.67
N LEU A 140 1.54 0.01 -5.36
CA LEU A 140 1.59 1.08 -6.35
C LEU A 140 2.95 1.14 -7.06
N LYS A 141 2.92 1.28 -8.38
CA LYS A 141 4.06 1.52 -9.25
C LYS A 141 3.82 2.79 -10.06
N LYS A 142 4.79 3.70 -10.05
CA LYS A 142 4.74 4.89 -10.93
C LYS A 142 4.91 4.46 -12.38
N ILE A 143 4.11 5.04 -13.25
CA ILE A 143 4.25 4.93 -14.70
C ILE A 143 5.17 6.09 -15.11
N TYR A 144 6.35 5.77 -15.66
CA TYR A 144 7.33 6.76 -16.15
C TYR A 144 6.97 7.20 -17.57
#